data_AF-H1VJY8-F1
#
_entry.id   AF-H1VJY8-F1
#
_cell.length_a   1.000
_cell.length_b   1.000
_cell.length_c   1.000
_cell.angle_alpha   90.00
_cell.angle_beta   90.00
_cell.angle_gamma   90.00
#
_symmetry.space_group_name_H-M   'P 1'
#
loop_
_entity.id
_entity.type
_entity.pdbx_description
1 polymer ?
#
loop_
_entity_poly.entity_id
_entity_poly.type
_entity_poly.pdbx_seq_one_letter_code
_entity_poly.pdbx_strand_id
1 'polypeptide(L)'
;MTANSRDGSAGHSFSFSPQGKPGKREAGVASPPPLCDERLLNADILAWTSVKIPSPAARRIVSLYLETDHAITALFDVDLFLNDLISGGSRFCSRLLVSSLLSWACQAYRSYDLEATAWSYSFYDEAEQLLEQETALGMSTPNTVAAMIYLSMSATCHAKSTTAATEHLDHAIDLAKSIGLFGIADEGILGKFCLHH
;
A
#
# COMPACT_ATOMS: atom_id res chain seq x y z
N MET A 1 -80.83 -29.42 -5.25
CA MET A 1 -80.64 -27.99 -4.94
C MET A 1 -79.41 -27.49 -5.67
N THR A 2 -79.62 -26.47 -6.49
CA THR A 2 -78.70 -25.80 -7.41
C THR A 2 -77.77 -24.81 -6.71
N ALA A 3 -76.58 -24.61 -7.28
CA ALA A 3 -75.70 -23.41 -7.30
C ALA A 3 -74.23 -23.89 -7.38
N ASN A 4 -73.24 -23.30 -8.06
CA ASN A 4 -73.09 -22.23 -9.06
C ASN A 4 -71.57 -22.31 -9.42
N SER A 5 -71.18 -22.57 -10.68
CA SER A 5 -70.63 -21.62 -11.67
C SER A 5 -69.27 -20.94 -11.36
N ARG A 6 -68.44 -20.89 -12.43
CA ARG A 6 -67.24 -20.07 -12.74
C ARG A 6 -65.87 -20.61 -12.30
N ASP A 7 -64.79 -20.39 -13.03
CA ASP A 7 -64.44 -20.26 -14.46
C ASP A 7 -62.94 -19.92 -14.47
N GLY A 8 -62.22 -20.37 -15.50
CA GLY A 8 -61.10 -19.60 -16.07
C GLY A 8 -59.76 -19.62 -15.34
N SER A 9 -59.00 -20.71 -15.49
CA SER A 9 -57.55 -20.69 -15.24
C SER A 9 -56.85 -20.05 -16.45
N ALA A 10 -56.43 -18.79 -16.31
CA ALA A 10 -55.60 -18.11 -17.31
C ALA A 10 -54.13 -18.50 -17.10
N GLY A 11 -53.64 -19.44 -17.91
CA GLY A 11 -52.21 -19.70 -18.06
C GLY A 11 -51.54 -18.54 -18.79
N HIS A 12 -50.74 -17.73 -18.09
CA HIS A 12 -49.83 -16.80 -18.73
C HIS A 12 -48.59 -17.57 -19.21
N SER A 13 -48.57 -17.88 -20.51
CA SER A 13 -47.37 -18.33 -21.21
C SER A 13 -46.36 -17.18 -21.24
N PHE A 14 -45.29 -17.27 -20.44
CA PHE A 14 -44.14 -16.40 -20.59
C PHE A 14 -43.35 -16.82 -21.83
N SER A 15 -43.44 -16.05 -22.91
CA SER A 15 -42.60 -16.26 -24.09
C SER A 15 -41.19 -15.79 -23.79
N PHE A 16 -40.23 -16.71 -23.75
CA PHE A 16 -38.83 -16.38 -23.68
C PHE A 16 -38.33 -16.03 -25.09
N SER A 17 -38.12 -14.74 -25.38
CA SER A 17 -37.41 -14.28 -26.57
C SER A 17 -35.91 -14.24 -26.27
N PRO A 18 -35.06 -15.06 -26.93
CA PRO A 18 -33.62 -15.00 -26.73
C PRO A 18 -33.03 -14.01 -27.73
N GLN A 19 -32.95 -12.72 -27.40
CA GLN A 19 -32.06 -11.80 -28.12
C GLN A 19 -31.82 -10.50 -27.35
N GLY A 20 -30.81 -10.53 -26.50
CA GLY A 20 -30.04 -9.35 -26.10
C GLY A 20 -28.57 -9.73 -26.25
N LYS A 21 -27.89 -9.19 -27.27
CA LYS A 21 -26.44 -9.33 -27.43
C LYS A 21 -25.77 -8.96 -26.10
N PRO A 22 -24.73 -9.69 -25.64
CA PRO A 22 -23.97 -9.26 -24.48
C PRO A 22 -23.37 -7.90 -24.81
N GLY A 23 -23.93 -6.85 -24.19
CA GLY A 23 -23.36 -5.52 -24.21
C GLY A 23 -21.97 -5.64 -23.63
N LYS A 24 -20.97 -5.42 -24.47
CA LYS A 24 -19.58 -5.28 -24.05
C LYS A 24 -19.58 -4.13 -23.04
N ARG A 25 -19.50 -4.43 -21.73
CA ARG A 25 -19.17 -3.42 -20.72
C ARG A 25 -17.76 -2.99 -21.07
N GLU A 26 -17.65 -1.93 -21.86
CA GLU A 26 -16.44 -1.12 -21.87
C GLU A 26 -16.29 -0.65 -20.43
N ALA A 27 -15.39 -1.30 -19.69
CA ALA A 27 -14.89 -0.76 -18.45
C ALA A 27 -14.20 0.55 -18.85
N GLY A 28 -14.94 1.65 -18.80
CA GLY A 28 -14.35 2.97 -18.92
C GLY A 28 -13.30 3.04 -17.83
N VAL A 29 -12.03 3.17 -18.23
CA VAL A 29 -10.94 3.46 -17.30
C VAL A 29 -11.36 4.74 -16.59
N ALA A 30 -11.72 4.64 -15.32
CA ALA A 30 -12.12 5.80 -14.54
C ALA A 30 -10.95 6.79 -14.56
N SER A 31 -11.23 8.07 -14.81
CA SER A 31 -10.20 9.09 -14.68
C SER A 31 -9.74 9.11 -13.23
N PRO A 32 -8.43 9.05 -12.94
CA PRO A 32 -7.96 9.10 -11.56
C PRO A 32 -8.35 10.45 -10.92
N PRO A 33 -8.66 10.46 -9.61
CA PRO A 33 -9.08 11.67 -8.91
C PRO A 33 -7.98 12.76 -8.94
N PRO A 34 -8.35 14.03 -8.67
CA PRO A 34 -7.37 15.09 -8.44
C PRO A 34 -6.46 14.73 -7.24
N LEU A 35 -5.29 15.35 -7.16
CA LEU A 35 -4.38 15.15 -6.03
C LEU A 35 -5.02 15.73 -4.76
N CYS A 36 -4.96 14.98 -3.66
CA CYS A 36 -5.53 15.37 -2.36
C CYS A 36 -4.70 16.43 -1.62
N ASP A 37 -3.42 16.57 -1.98
CA ASP A 37 -2.50 17.56 -1.42
C ASP A 37 -1.71 18.24 -2.55
N GLU A 38 -1.72 19.57 -2.58
CA GLU A 38 -1.04 20.38 -3.60
C GLU A 38 0.48 20.21 -3.59
N ARG A 39 1.08 19.87 -2.43
CA ARG A 39 2.51 19.60 -2.30
C ARG A 39 2.96 18.48 -3.24
N LEU A 40 2.09 17.50 -3.50
CA LEU A 40 2.37 16.42 -4.44
C LEU A 40 2.59 16.91 -5.87
N LEU A 41 2.08 18.07 -6.28
CA LEU A 41 2.37 18.63 -7.61
C LEU A 41 3.86 18.87 -7.83
N ASN A 42 4.58 19.24 -6.77
CA ASN A 42 6.01 19.55 -6.79
C ASN A 42 6.89 18.39 -6.33
N ALA A 43 6.31 17.28 -5.88
CA ALA A 43 7.06 16.12 -5.40
C ALA A 43 7.71 15.36 -6.55
N ASP A 44 9.04 15.28 -6.52
CA ASP A 44 9.81 14.39 -7.41
C ASP A 44 9.98 13.02 -6.76
N ILE A 45 8.94 12.20 -6.84
CA ILE A 45 8.96 10.84 -6.27
C ILE A 45 10.05 9.97 -6.92
N LEU A 46 10.43 10.25 -8.18
CA LEU A 46 11.46 9.48 -8.88
C LEU A 46 12.87 9.74 -8.33
N ALA A 47 13.07 10.80 -7.53
CA ALA A 47 14.32 10.98 -6.80
C ALA A 47 14.54 9.94 -5.69
N TRP A 48 13.47 9.25 -5.25
CA TRP A 48 13.49 8.32 -4.12
C TRP A 48 13.57 6.85 -4.53
N THR A 49 13.37 6.53 -5.81
CA THR A 49 13.24 5.16 -6.31
C THR A 49 13.91 5.01 -7.67
N SER A 50 14.44 3.81 -7.93
CA SER A 50 14.94 3.41 -9.25
C SER A 50 13.87 2.73 -10.11
N VAL A 51 12.69 2.45 -9.56
CA VAL A 51 11.58 1.83 -10.28
C VAL A 51 11.07 2.78 -11.36
N LYS A 52 10.95 2.26 -12.59
CA LYS A 52 10.48 3.03 -13.73
C LYS A 52 8.95 3.15 -13.68
N ILE A 53 8.47 4.31 -13.29
CA ILE A 53 7.05 4.66 -13.26
C ILE A 53 6.85 6.07 -13.84
N PRO A 54 5.74 6.36 -14.54
CA PRO A 54 5.42 7.74 -14.90
C PRO A 54 5.25 8.61 -13.65
N SER A 55 5.96 9.75 -13.58
CA SER A 55 5.87 10.71 -12.45
C SER A 55 4.42 11.09 -12.08
N PRO A 56 3.49 11.33 -13.02
CA PRO A 56 2.09 11.60 -12.67
C PRO A 56 1.38 10.40 -12.01
N ALA A 57 1.72 9.17 -12.38
CA ALA A 57 1.15 7.97 -11.76
C ALA A 57 1.69 7.80 -10.33
N ALA A 58 2.99 7.97 -10.11
CA ALA A 58 3.59 7.92 -8.77
C ALA A 58 2.91 8.90 -7.80
N ARG A 59 2.68 10.15 -8.23
CA ARG A 59 2.01 11.18 -7.42
C ARG A 59 0.57 10.82 -7.09
N ARG A 60 -0.17 10.24 -8.04
CA ARG A 60 -1.54 9.78 -7.84
C ARG A 60 -1.63 8.57 -6.92
N ILE A 61 -0.66 7.66 -6.97
CA ILE A 61 -0.59 6.51 -6.06
C ILE A 61 -0.42 6.99 -4.62
N VAL A 62 0.48 7.94 -4.37
CA VAL A 62 0.64 8.55 -3.03
C VAL A 62 -0.63 9.27 -2.61
N SER A 63 -1.21 10.09 -3.50
CA SER A 63 -2.47 10.80 -3.23
C SER A 63 -3.58 9.84 -2.82
N LEU A 64 -3.78 8.76 -3.59
CA LEU A 64 -4.82 7.77 -3.32
C LEU A 64 -4.59 7.12 -1.95
N TYR A 65 -3.35 6.70 -1.65
CA TYR A 65 -2.99 6.14 -0.34
C TYR A 65 -3.36 7.07 0.82
N LEU A 66 -3.08 8.36 0.69
CA LEU A 66 -3.39 9.36 1.73
C LEU A 66 -4.90 9.50 1.96
N GLU A 67 -5.72 9.34 0.92
CA GLU A 67 -7.18 9.42 1.01
C GLU A 67 -7.83 8.12 1.50
N THR A 68 -7.22 6.96 1.24
CA THR A 68 -7.83 5.66 1.51
C THR A 68 -7.19 4.93 2.68
N ASP A 69 -5.93 4.55 2.52
CA ASP A 69 -5.26 3.58 3.38
C ASP A 69 -4.63 4.22 4.62
N HIS A 70 -4.26 5.50 4.51
CA HIS A 70 -3.58 6.21 5.59
C HIS A 70 -4.42 6.29 6.86
N ALA A 71 -5.74 6.46 6.75
CA ALA A 71 -6.64 6.50 7.91
C ALA A 71 -6.62 5.22 8.75
N ILE A 72 -6.23 4.09 8.17
CA ILE A 72 -6.18 2.78 8.84
C ILE A 72 -4.75 2.44 9.25
N THR A 73 -3.77 2.80 8.42
CA THR A 73 -2.37 2.38 8.60
C THR A 73 -1.52 3.41 9.36
N ALA A 74 -1.69 4.71 9.08
CA ALA A 74 -1.07 5.85 9.77
C ALA A 74 0.37 5.63 10.30
N LEU A 75 1.24 4.98 9.51
CA LEU A 75 2.58 4.57 9.96
C LEU A 75 3.61 5.71 9.98
N PHE A 76 3.24 6.88 9.47
CA PHE A 76 4.05 8.10 9.45
C PHE A 76 3.15 9.33 9.59
N ASP A 77 3.74 10.45 9.98
CA ASP A 77 3.05 11.74 9.95
C ASP A 77 3.10 12.31 8.52
N VAL A 78 1.92 12.58 7.93
CA VAL A 78 1.80 13.01 6.53
C VAL A 78 2.56 14.30 6.25
N ASP A 79 2.48 15.28 7.16
CA ASP A 79 3.10 16.57 6.96
C ASP A 79 4.62 16.46 6.99
N LEU A 80 5.15 15.73 7.97
CA LEU A 80 6.59 15.49 8.07
C LEU A 80 7.10 14.69 6.87
N PHE A 81 6.39 13.65 6.45
CA PHE A 81 6.76 12.84 5.28
C PHE A 81 6.77 13.67 4.00
N LEU A 82 5.70 14.42 3.70
CA LEU A 82 5.60 15.19 2.45
C LEU A 82 6.60 16.34 2.39
N ASN A 83 6.88 16.99 3.52
CA ASN A 83 7.91 18.03 3.58
C ASN A 83 9.28 17.47 3.19
N ASP A 84 9.66 16.33 3.78
CA ASP A 84 10.94 15.68 3.51
C ASP A 84 11.01 15.07 2.11
N LEU A 85 9.91 14.47 1.62
CA LEU A 85 9.78 13.95 0.26
C LEU A 85 10.11 15.01 -0.80
N ILE A 86 9.70 16.26 -0.57
CA ILE A 86 9.88 17.38 -1.49
C ILE A 86 11.24 18.05 -1.31
N SER A 87 11.70 18.23 -0.07
CA SER A 87 12.98 18.90 0.19
C SER A 87 14.19 17.99 -0.01
N GLY A 88 13.99 16.68 -0.20
CA GLY A 88 15.07 15.68 -0.18
C GLY A 88 15.58 15.38 1.23
N GLY A 89 14.79 15.71 2.26
CA GLY A 89 15.13 15.46 3.66
C GLY A 89 14.98 13.99 4.00
N SER A 90 15.96 13.39 4.69
CA SER A 90 15.98 11.95 4.96
C SER A 90 15.55 11.57 6.39
N ARG A 91 14.91 12.49 7.13
CA ARG A 91 14.58 12.28 8.54
C ARG A 91 13.24 11.56 8.70
N PHE A 92 12.25 11.95 7.92
CA PHE A 92 10.88 11.43 7.90
C PHE A 92 10.51 10.80 6.55
N CYS A 93 11.41 10.87 5.58
CA CYS A 93 11.31 10.18 4.30
C CYS A 93 12.59 9.38 4.05
N SER A 94 12.48 8.20 3.46
CA SER A 94 13.63 7.40 3.02
C SER A 94 13.27 6.65 1.74
N ARG A 95 14.27 6.25 0.95
CA ARG A 95 14.04 5.43 -0.25
C ARG A 95 13.30 4.15 0.10
N LEU A 96 13.72 3.48 1.18
CA LEU A 96 13.08 2.28 1.69
C LEU A 96 11.59 2.53 1.99
N LEU A 97 11.28 3.58 2.75
CA LEU A 97 9.90 3.92 3.09
C LEU A 97 9.06 4.23 1.84
N VAL A 98 9.60 5.00 0.90
CA VAL A 98 8.90 5.35 -0.35
C VAL A 98 8.62 4.10 -1.19
N SER A 99 9.60 3.22 -1.39
CA SER A 99 9.43 2.00 -2.17
C SER A 99 8.45 1.04 -1.50
N SER A 100 8.54 0.82 -0.18
CA SER A 100 7.57 -0.02 0.55
C SER A 100 6.15 0.55 0.50
N LEU A 101 6.00 1.86 0.69
CA LEU A 101 4.72 2.55 0.60
C LEU A 101 4.10 2.39 -0.79
N LEU A 102 4.87 2.64 -1.85
CA LEU A 102 4.38 2.54 -3.22
C LEU A 102 4.05 1.10 -3.61
N SER A 103 4.79 0.11 -3.11
CA SER A 103 4.44 -1.30 -3.25
C SER A 103 3.02 -1.59 -2.74
N TRP A 104 2.68 -1.07 -1.56
CA TRP A 104 1.34 -1.23 -0.96
C TRP A 104 0.29 -0.38 -1.68
N ALA A 105 0.54 0.91 -1.88
CA ALA A 105 -0.41 1.86 -2.45
C ALA A 105 -0.84 1.50 -3.89
N CYS A 106 0.03 0.81 -4.64
CA CYS A 106 -0.32 0.31 -5.97
C CYS A 106 -1.53 -0.64 -5.95
N GLN A 107 -1.83 -1.33 -4.85
CA GLN A 107 -2.93 -2.31 -4.79
C GLN A 107 -4.28 -1.67 -5.12
N ALA A 108 -4.57 -0.50 -4.54
CA ALA A 108 -5.79 0.28 -4.81
C ALA A 108 -5.76 0.93 -6.20
N TYR A 109 -4.58 1.37 -6.65
CA TYR A 109 -4.41 2.07 -7.93
C TYR A 109 -4.64 1.17 -9.16
N ARG A 110 -4.58 -0.17 -9.00
CA ARG A 110 -4.94 -1.14 -10.06
C ARG A 110 -6.33 -0.95 -10.66
N SER A 111 -7.24 -0.32 -9.93
CA SER A 111 -8.58 0.04 -10.44
C SER A 111 -8.55 1.09 -11.55
N TYR A 112 -7.48 1.89 -11.62
CA TYR A 112 -7.26 2.94 -12.63
C TYR A 112 -6.22 2.53 -13.68
N ASP A 113 -5.18 1.78 -13.29
CA ASP A 113 -4.13 1.33 -14.19
C ASP A 113 -3.61 -0.06 -13.79
N LEU A 114 -3.79 -1.05 -14.66
CA LEU A 114 -3.38 -2.42 -14.38
C LEU A 114 -1.85 -2.60 -14.30
N GLU A 115 -1.07 -1.70 -14.92
CA GLU A 115 0.40 -1.67 -14.82
C GLU A 115 0.88 -1.46 -13.38
N ALA A 116 0.03 -0.90 -12.51
CA ALA A 116 0.31 -0.79 -11.08
C ALA A 116 0.62 -2.12 -10.41
N THR A 117 0.15 -3.23 -10.96
CA THR A 117 0.54 -4.56 -10.50
C THR A 117 2.04 -4.79 -10.68
N ALA A 118 2.58 -4.49 -11.86
CA ALA A 118 4.00 -4.67 -12.16
C ALA A 118 4.87 -3.69 -11.36
N TRP A 119 4.41 -2.45 -11.18
CA TRP A 119 5.09 -1.47 -10.33
C TRP A 119 5.13 -1.93 -8.88
N SER A 120 4.02 -2.46 -8.34
CA SER A 120 3.96 -2.99 -6.97
C SER A 120 5.05 -4.04 -6.72
N TYR A 121 5.19 -5.01 -7.62
CA TYR A 121 6.26 -6.02 -7.53
C TYR A 121 7.66 -5.42 -7.63
N SER A 122 7.86 -4.44 -8.53
CA SER A 122 9.16 -3.79 -8.70
C SER A 122 9.57 -2.97 -7.47
N PHE A 123 8.62 -2.27 -6.86
CA PHE A 123 8.82 -1.53 -5.62
C PHE A 123 9.11 -2.44 -4.43
N TYR A 124 8.44 -3.58 -4.37
CA TYR A 124 8.70 -4.59 -3.35
C TYR A 124 10.13 -5.14 -3.44
N ASP A 125 10.56 -5.53 -4.64
CA ASP A 125 11.92 -6.05 -4.87
C ASP A 125 13.00 -4.98 -4.55
N GLU A 126 12.76 -3.71 -4.89
CA GLU A 126 13.66 -2.61 -4.49
C GLU A 126 13.67 -2.41 -2.97
N ALA A 127 12.51 -2.45 -2.32
CA ALA A 127 12.38 -2.25 -0.89
C ALA A 127 13.08 -3.37 -0.09
N GLU A 128 12.99 -4.63 -0.52
CA GLU A 128 13.73 -5.74 0.11
C GLU A 128 15.25 -5.51 0.04
N GLN A 129 15.77 -5.09 -1.12
CA GLN A 129 17.20 -4.79 -1.28
C GLN A 129 17.66 -3.62 -0.39
N LEU A 130 16.86 -2.55 -0.32
CA LEU A 130 17.14 -1.40 0.54
C LEU A 130 17.10 -1.79 2.02
N LEU A 131 16.17 -2.67 2.41
CA LEU A 131 16.02 -3.16 3.77
C LEU A 131 17.24 -3.97 4.23
N GLU A 132 17.69 -4.89 3.37
CA GLU A 132 18.90 -5.69 3.63
C GLU A 132 20.12 -4.77 3.83
N GLN A 133 20.29 -3.77 2.96
CA GLN A 133 21.39 -2.82 3.04
C GLN A 133 21.34 -1.99 4.33
N GLU A 134 20.18 -1.44 4.67
CA GLU A 134 20.00 -0.60 5.85
C GLU A 134 20.22 -1.38 7.15
N THR A 135 19.73 -2.62 7.19
CA THR A 135 19.91 -3.54 8.32
C THR A 135 21.39 -3.91 8.48
N ALA A 136 22.09 -4.23 7.39
CA ALA A 136 23.52 -4.57 7.41
C ALA A 136 24.40 -3.41 7.92
N LEU A 137 23.98 -2.16 7.66
CA LEU A 137 24.68 -0.96 8.13
C LEU A 137 24.30 -0.54 9.56
N GLY A 138 23.30 -1.19 10.18
CA GLY A 138 22.79 -0.80 11.50
C GLY A 138 22.17 0.60 11.50
N MET A 139 21.63 1.04 10.36
CA MET A 139 21.08 2.38 10.15
C MET A 139 19.56 2.46 10.36
N SER A 140 18.98 1.43 10.99
CA SER A 140 17.54 1.32 11.15
C SER A 140 16.97 2.44 12.03
N THR A 141 15.82 2.95 11.60
CA THR A 141 15.08 4.07 12.18
C THR A 141 13.60 3.69 12.36
N PRO A 142 12.77 4.54 12.98
CA PRO A 142 11.33 4.34 12.97
C PRO A 142 10.71 4.24 11.56
N ASN A 143 11.30 4.91 10.55
CA ASN A 143 10.83 4.80 9.16
C ASN A 143 11.05 3.40 8.59
N THR A 144 12.08 2.69 9.04
CA THR A 144 12.39 1.30 8.67
C THR A 144 11.31 0.36 9.19
N VAL A 145 10.84 0.58 10.42
CA VAL A 145 9.72 -0.16 11.02
C VAL A 145 8.45 0.03 10.19
N ALA A 146 8.11 1.28 9.85
CA ALA A 146 6.99 1.59 8.97
C ALA A 146 7.11 0.90 7.60
N ALA A 147 8.30 0.93 7.00
CA ALA A 147 8.57 0.28 5.72
C ALA A 147 8.40 -1.24 5.78
N MET A 148 8.89 -1.90 6.83
CA MET A 148 8.70 -3.34 7.04
C MET A 148 7.22 -3.72 7.20
N ILE A 149 6.41 -2.88 7.85
CA ILE A 149 4.97 -3.11 7.95
C ILE A 149 4.31 -2.99 6.56
N TYR A 150 4.66 -1.99 5.75
CA TYR A 150 4.14 -1.92 4.37
C TYR A 150 4.61 -3.08 3.48
N LEU A 151 5.84 -3.59 3.68
CA LEU A 151 6.32 -4.82 3.03
C LEU A 151 5.47 -6.02 3.44
N SER A 152 5.22 -6.19 4.74
CA SER A 152 4.33 -7.24 5.26
C SER A 152 2.95 -7.19 4.59
N MET A 153 2.34 -6.00 4.55
CA MET A 153 1.05 -5.78 3.90
C MET A 153 1.10 -6.09 2.39
N SER A 154 2.13 -5.61 1.69
CA SER A 154 2.33 -5.88 0.25
C SER A 154 2.47 -7.37 -0.04
N ALA A 155 3.22 -8.09 0.79
CA ALA A 155 3.44 -9.52 0.67
C ALA A 155 2.11 -10.31 0.72
N THR A 156 1.11 -9.86 1.49
CA THR A 156 -0.22 -10.51 1.51
C THR A 156 -0.94 -10.46 0.16
N CYS A 157 -0.62 -9.46 -0.66
CA CYS A 157 -1.18 -9.27 -1.99
C CYS A 157 -0.33 -9.91 -3.09
N HIS A 158 0.87 -10.37 -2.76
CA HIS A 158 1.83 -10.94 -3.69
C HIS A 158 1.84 -12.47 -3.57
N ALA A 159 1.88 -13.16 -4.71
CA ALA A 159 1.89 -14.63 -4.72
C ALA A 159 3.33 -15.22 -4.65
N LYS A 160 4.27 -14.48 -4.05
CA LYS A 160 5.70 -14.84 -4.03
C LYS A 160 6.09 -15.75 -2.87
N SER A 161 5.47 -15.58 -1.69
CA SER A 161 5.78 -16.37 -0.49
C SER A 161 4.57 -16.42 0.45
N THR A 162 4.34 -17.57 1.06
CA THR A 162 3.29 -17.74 2.09
C THR A 162 3.72 -17.14 3.44
N THR A 163 5.01 -16.97 3.69
CA THR A 163 5.56 -16.56 4.99
C THR A 163 6.15 -15.15 5.01
N ALA A 164 6.45 -14.55 3.86
CA ALA A 164 7.10 -13.23 3.79
C ALA A 164 6.31 -12.15 4.56
N ALA A 165 4.97 -12.19 4.51
CA ALA A 165 4.13 -11.26 5.25
C ALA A 165 4.38 -11.35 6.77
N THR A 166 4.43 -12.56 7.33
CA THR A 166 4.67 -12.76 8.77
C THR A 166 6.12 -12.45 9.13
N GLU A 167 7.08 -12.83 8.30
CA GLU A 167 8.51 -12.56 8.53
C GLU A 167 8.82 -11.07 8.61
N HIS A 168 8.31 -10.26 7.66
CA HIS A 168 8.48 -8.81 7.72
C HIS A 168 7.83 -8.19 8.95
N LEU A 169 6.67 -8.70 9.37
CA LEU A 169 5.97 -8.18 10.55
C LEU A 169 6.73 -8.51 11.84
N ASP A 170 7.20 -9.75 11.98
CA ASP A 170 8.00 -10.17 13.13
C ASP A 170 9.30 -9.36 13.23
N HIS A 171 9.98 -9.15 12.10
CA HIS A 171 11.17 -8.30 12.04
C HIS A 171 10.85 -6.83 12.40
N ALA A 172 9.73 -6.29 11.95
CA ALA A 172 9.30 -4.92 12.30
C ALA A 172 9.10 -4.78 13.81
N ILE A 173 8.45 -5.78 14.43
CA ILE A 173 8.20 -5.82 15.87
C ILE A 173 9.52 -5.87 16.65
N ASP A 174 10.45 -6.73 16.25
CA ASP A 174 11.73 -6.87 16.94
C ASP A 174 12.63 -5.64 16.76
N LEU A 175 12.62 -5.04 15.57
CA LEU A 175 13.30 -3.78 15.32
C LEU A 175 12.70 -2.64 16.16
N ALA A 176 11.37 -2.53 16.21
CA ALA A 176 10.69 -1.51 17.00
C ALA A 176 11.02 -1.63 18.50
N LYS A 177 11.16 -2.84 19.04
CA LYS A 177 11.67 -3.06 20.40
C LYS A 177 13.13 -2.60 20.53
N SER A 178 14.00 -3.01 19.62
CA SER A 178 15.44 -2.75 19.74
C SER A 178 15.80 -1.26 19.66
N ILE A 179 15.03 -0.47 18.89
CA ILE A 179 15.18 1.00 18.82
C ILE A 179 14.40 1.75 19.91
N GLY A 180 13.75 1.04 20.83
CA GLY A 180 13.05 1.61 21.98
C GLY A 180 11.69 2.25 21.70
N LEU A 181 11.04 1.91 20.58
CA LEU A 181 9.76 2.52 20.18
C LEU A 181 8.62 2.23 21.17
N PHE A 182 8.69 1.11 21.89
CA PHE A 182 7.73 0.74 22.93
C PHE A 182 8.13 1.18 24.34
N GLY A 183 9.23 1.93 24.50
CA GLY A 183 9.81 2.23 25.81
C GLY A 183 10.43 1.01 26.51
N ILE A 184 10.50 -0.14 25.82
CA ILE A 184 11.19 -1.35 26.25
C ILE A 184 12.51 -1.38 25.47
N ALA A 185 13.53 -0.69 25.97
CA ALA A 185 14.88 -0.90 25.46
C ALA A 185 15.39 -2.23 26.03
N ASP A 186 16.03 -3.04 25.19
CA ASP A 186 16.69 -4.25 25.68
C ASP A 186 17.80 -3.84 26.67
N GLU A 187 17.66 -4.24 27.94
CA GLU A 187 18.61 -3.88 29.01
C GLU A 187 20.05 -4.39 28.70
N GLY A 188 20.22 -5.24 27.70
CA GLY A 188 21.51 -5.65 27.14
C GLY A 188 22.35 -4.55 26.50
N ILE A 189 21.78 -3.40 26.13
CA ILE A 189 22.55 -2.25 25.58
C ILE A 189 23.06 -1.33 26.70
N LEU A 190 22.32 -1.18 27.81
CA LEU A 190 22.78 -0.38 28.95
C LEU A 190 23.93 -1.04 29.74
N GLY A 191 24.08 -2.36 29.66
CA GLY A 191 25.16 -3.09 30.33
C GLY A 191 26.57 -2.86 29.74
N LYS A 192 26.70 -2.35 28.51
CA LYS A 192 28.01 -2.16 27.87
C LYS A 192 28.59 -0.75 28.03
N PHE A 193 27.79 0.23 28.44
CA PHE A 193 28.25 1.62 28.62
C PHE A 193 28.52 2.01 30.09
N CYS A 194 28.22 1.14 31.07
CA CYS A 194 28.45 1.40 32.49
C CYS A 194 29.73 0.78 33.09
N LEU A 195 30.74 0.41 32.28
CA LEU A 195 32.02 -0.12 32.78
C LEU A 195 33.25 0.76 32.51
N HIS A 196 33.06 2.05 32.24
CA HIS A 196 34.15 3.01 32.27
C HIS A 196 33.70 4.32 32.90
N HIS A 197 33.65 4.38 34.24
CA HIS A 197 34.28 5.45 35.02
C HIS A 197 34.38 5.11 36.51
#